data_AF-A0A0F9MYE2-F1
#
_entry.id   AF-A0A0F9MYE2-F1
#
_cell.length_a   1.000
_cell.length_b   1.000
_cell.length_c   1.000
_cell.angle_alpha   90.00
_cell.angle_beta   90.00
_cell.angle_gamma   90.00
#
_symmetry.space_group_name_H-M   'P 1'
#
loop_
_entity.id
_entity.type
_entity.pdbx_description
1 polymer ?
#
loop_
_entity_poly.entity_id
_entity_poly.type
_entity_poly.pdbx_seq_one_letter_code
_entity_poly.pdbx_strand_id
1 'polypeptide(L)' 'GSDDMLGAAVFSYWADTVVKIVKTGEKGNEVGLTLNFDIIRHAEELIEPKEVVFNREDLMFHEGERLIHVK' A
#
# COMPACT_ATOMS: atom_id res chain seq x y z
N GLY A 1 14.05 4.62 -1.67
CA GLY A 1 14.69 4.48 -2.99
C GLY A 1 13.60 4.24 -4.00
N SER A 2 13.42 5.15 -4.96
CA SER A 2 12.34 5.11 -5.96
C SER A 2 12.75 4.37 -7.24
N ASP A 3 13.71 3.46 -7.15
CA ASP A 3 14.30 2.76 -8.31
C ASP A 3 13.37 1.68 -8.90
N ASP A 4 12.26 1.37 -8.23
CA ASP A 4 11.33 0.29 -8.66
C ASP A 4 10.31 0.71 -9.74
N MET A 5 10.25 1.99 -10.14
CA MET A 5 9.32 2.42 -11.19
C MET A 5 10.07 2.75 -12.49
N LEU A 6 9.82 2.00 -13.57
CA LEU A 6 10.18 2.45 -14.91
C LEU A 6 9.45 3.78 -15.19
N GLY A 7 10.20 4.90 -15.23
CA GLY A 7 9.65 6.27 -15.33
C GLY A 7 9.45 7.02 -14.00
N ALA A 8 9.98 6.49 -12.88
CA ALA A 8 9.78 6.97 -11.50
C ALA A 8 9.91 8.49 -11.29
N ALA A 9 10.89 9.12 -11.93
CA ALA A 9 11.19 10.53 -11.71
C ALA A 9 10.02 11.42 -12.14
N VAL A 10 9.46 11.21 -13.34
CA VAL A 10 8.40 12.09 -13.85
C VAL A 10 7.11 11.95 -13.03
N PHE A 11 6.74 10.71 -12.68
CA PHE A 11 5.53 10.46 -11.90
C PHE A 11 5.66 10.94 -10.45
N SER A 12 6.82 10.80 -9.80
CA SER A 12 7.02 11.34 -8.45
C SER A 12 7.06 12.88 -8.42
N TYR A 13 7.56 13.52 -9.48
CA TYR A 13 7.54 14.98 -9.59
C TYR A 13 6.15 15.56 -9.90
N TRP A 14 5.22 14.78 -10.45
CA TRP A 14 3.89 15.27 -10.80
C TRP A 14 2.80 14.82 -9.82
N ALA A 15 2.98 13.68 -9.15
CA ALA A 15 2.00 13.16 -8.21
C ALA A 15 2.02 13.96 -6.89
N ASP A 16 0.84 14.35 -6.42
CA ASP A 16 0.66 14.94 -5.09
C ASP A 16 0.74 13.88 -3.99
N THR A 17 0.48 12.61 -4.33
CA THR A 17 0.58 11.47 -3.42
C THR A 17 1.04 10.21 -4.15
N VAL A 18 1.99 9.48 -3.56
CA VAL A 18 2.43 8.15 -4.01
C VAL A 18 2.24 7.16 -2.87
N VAL A 19 1.44 6.11 -3.15
CA VAL A 19 1.21 5.00 -2.23
C VAL A 19 1.78 3.72 -2.83
N LYS A 20 2.74 3.09 -2.15
CA LYS A 20 3.31 1.80 -2.51
C LYS A 20 2.57 0.69 -1.79
N ILE A 21 1.91 -0.17 -2.56
CA ILE A 21 1.19 -1.34 -2.05
C ILE A 21 2.12 -2.55 -2.12
N VAL A 22 2.32 -3.23 -0.99
CA VAL A 22 3.14 -4.44 -0.90
C VAL A 22 2.27 -5.59 -0.42
N LYS A 23 2.27 -6.71 -1.14
CA LYS A 23 1.58 -7.93 -0.69
C LYS A 23 2.38 -8.61 0.41
N THR A 24 1.75 -8.85 1.56
CA THR A 24 2.37 -9.49 2.74
C THR A 24 2.00 -10.97 2.90
N GLY A 25 0.86 -11.38 2.33
CA GLY A 25 0.42 -12.77 2.37
C GLY A 25 -0.93 -12.98 1.69
N GLU A 26 -1.35 -14.24 1.64
CA GLU A 26 -2.63 -14.64 1.05
C GLU A 26 -3.19 -15.87 1.76
N LYS A 27 -4.49 -15.85 2.06
CA LYS A 27 -5.22 -16.97 2.66
C LYS A 27 -6.62 -17.04 2.04
N GLY A 28 -6.85 -18.04 1.18
CA GLY A 28 -8.13 -18.15 0.48
C GLY A 28 -8.39 -16.91 -0.38
N ASN A 29 -9.51 -16.23 -0.13
CA ASN A 29 -9.90 -15.00 -0.83
C ASN A 29 -9.35 -13.73 -0.19
N GLU A 30 -8.64 -13.83 0.94
CA GLU A 30 -8.06 -12.69 1.64
C GLU A 30 -6.60 -12.49 1.25
N VAL A 31 -6.23 -11.26 0.88
CA VAL A 31 -4.86 -10.85 0.55
C VAL A 31 -4.40 -9.80 1.55
N GLY A 32 -3.35 -10.09 2.32
CA GLY A 32 -2.72 -9.12 3.20
C GLY A 32 -1.89 -8.13 2.39
N LEU A 33 -2.05 -6.84 2.67
CA LEU A 33 -1.34 -5.75 2.00
C LEU A 33 -0.83 -4.74 3.04
N THR A 34 0.36 -4.18 2.78
CA THR A 34 0.89 -3.00 3.45
C THR A 34 0.86 -1.82 2.48
N LEU A 35 0.23 -0.73 2.89
CA LEU A 35 0.18 0.55 2.19
C LEU A 35 1.24 1.47 2.78
N ASN A 36 2.29 1.76 2.00
CA ASN A 36 3.33 2.72 2.37
C ASN A 36 3.08 4.04 1.65
N PHE A 37 3.16 5.15 2.37
CA PHE A 37 2.89 6.48 1.81
C PHE A 37 4.22 7.20 1.56
N ASP A 38 4.81 6.97 0.39
CA ASP A 38 6.18 7.42 0.06
C ASP A 38 6.25 8.92 -0.23
N ILE A 39 5.22 9.50 -0.84
CA ILE A 39 5.13 10.95 -1.13
C ILE A 39 3.74 11.41 -0.74
N ILE A 40 3.61 12.44 0.09
CA ILE A 40 2.35 13.13 0.34
C ILE A 40 2.65 14.62 0.53
N ARG A 41 2.36 15.45 -0.48
CA ARG A 41 2.79 16.87 -0.48
C ARG A 41 1.98 17.76 0.44
N HIS A 42 0.73 17.37 0.70
CA HIS A 42 -0.23 18.15 1.46
C HIS A 42 -0.52 17.57 2.84
N ALA A 43 0.21 16.54 3.27
CA ALA A 43 0.04 16.00 4.61
C ALA A 43 0.68 16.94 5.63
N GLU A 44 -0.10 17.35 6.64
CA GLU A 44 0.40 18.11 7.78
C GLU A 44 1.28 17.25 8.71
N GLU A 45 1.07 15.93 8.67
CA GLU A 45 1.74 14.95 9.51
C GLU A 45 2.21 13.73 8.71
N LEU A 46 3.21 13.02 9.23
CA LEU A 46 3.69 11.77 8.64
C LEU A 46 2.57 10.72 8.73
N ILE A 47 2.18 10.13 7.59
CA ILE A 47 1.23 9.02 7.57
C ILE A 47 1.99 7.71 7.72
N GLU A 48 1.77 7.02 8.83
CA GLU A 48 2.37 5.70 9.05
C GLU A 48 1.84 4.66 8.06
N PRO A 49 2.64 3.64 7.70
CA PRO A 49 2.18 2.54 6.87
C PRO A 49 0.94 1.87 7.45
N LYS A 50 -0.03 1.55 6.59
CA LYS A 50 -1.28 0.90 7.00
C LYS A 50 -1.34 -0.54 6.53
N GLU A 51 -1.79 -1.43 7.40
CA GLU A 51 -2.04 -2.82 7.08
C GLU A 51 -3.52 -3.03 6.80
N VAL A 52 -3.81 -3.62 5.64
CA VAL A 52 -5.18 -3.86 5.18
C VAL A 52 -5.30 -5.27 4.63
N VAL A 53 -6.51 -5.82 4.69
CA VAL A 53 -6.87 -7.07 4.03
C VAL A 53 -7.77 -6.75 2.85
N PHE A 54 -7.35 -7.15 1.66
CA PHE A 54 -8.19 -7.11 0.46
C PHE A 54 -8.94 -8.43 0.32
N ASN A 55 -10.27 -8.39 0.30
CA ASN A 55 -11.11 -9.56 0.10
C ASN A 55 -11.57 -9.65 -1.37
N ARG A 56 -11.27 -10.77 -2.03
CA ARG A 56 -11.60 -11.01 -3.43
C ARG A 56 -13.07 -11.33 -3.70
N GLU A 57 -13.85 -11.65 -2.66
CA GLU A 57 -15.29 -11.92 -2.80
C GLU A 57 -16.09 -10.63 -2.91
N ASP A 58 -15.80 -9.65 -2.04
CA ASP A 58 -16.50 -8.36 -2.00
C ASP A 58 -15.73 -7.22 -2.71
N LEU A 59 -14.46 -7.46 -3.07
CA LEU A 59 -13.55 -6.48 -3.68
C LEU A 59 -13.26 -5.26 -2.80
N MET A 60 -13.39 -5.41 -1.48
CA MET A 60 -13.20 -4.33 -0.51
C MET A 60 -11.91 -4.48 0.31
N PHE A 61 -11.44 -3.35 0.84
CA PHE A 61 -10.36 -3.29 1.82
C PHE A 61 -10.96 -3.23 3.22
N HIS A 62 -10.50 -4.12 4.08
CA HIS A 62 -10.87 -4.18 5.49
C HIS A 62 -9.66 -3.80 6.35
N GLU A 63 -9.90 -3.06 7.44
CA GLU A 63 -8.83 -2.74 8.40
C GLU A 63 -8.29 -4.04 9.01
N GLY A 64 -6.96 -4.22 8.92
CA GLY A 64 -6.31 -5.48 9.22
C GLY A 64 -6.08 -5.71 10.71
N GLU A 65 -7.08 -6.18 11.45
CA GLU A 65 -6.82 -6.82 12.76
C GLU A 65 -6.17 -8.21 12.59
N ARG A 66 -6.20 -8.77 11.38
CA ARG A 66 -5.63 -10.09 11.04
C ARG A 66 -4.55 -9.95 9.99
N LEU A 67 -3.34 -9.76 10.48
CA LEU A 67 -2.12 -9.85 9.70
C LEU A 67 -1.96 -11.25 9.08
N ILE A 68 -2.33 -11.39 7.80
CA ILE A 68 -1.98 -12.57 7.00
C ILE A 68 -0.50 -12.43 6.60
N HIS A 69 0.39 -12.84 7.49
CA HIS A 69 1.81 -13.01 7.16
C HIS A 69 2.05 -14.45 6.70
N VAL A 70 2.41 -14.64 5.43
CA VAL A 70 2.91 -15.92 4.94
C VAL A 70 4.40 -15.75 4.71
N LYS A 71 5.21 -16.50 5.48
CA LYS A 71 6.67 -16.58 5.34
C LYS A 71 7.07 -17.28 4.05
#